data_AF-A0A0H1R6P1-F1
#
_entry.id   AF-A0A0H1R6P1-F1
#
_cell.length_a   1.000
_cell.length_b   1.000
_cell.length_c   1.000
_cell.angle_alpha   90.00
_cell.angle_beta   90.00
_cell.angle_gamma   90.00
#
_symmetry.space_group_name_H-M   'P 1'
#
loop_
_entity.id
_entity.type
_entity.pdbx_description
1 polymer ?
#
loop_
_entity_poly.entity_id
_entity_poly.type
_entity_poly.pdbx_seq_one_letter_code
_entity_poly.pdbx_strand_id
1 'polypeptide(L)'
;MFLARAFHRIGQARYGEDWTGYEPHTPTYRASTFSIFDLVKKSHDELTSEEQEWLAGTARDRKAAEADPEGFAAVLQARHKARQQEESLAEQRAAAVQIEIITRCEAGDLISAWRPATGGKMEPTPAHYWNGAVQGRFDSCTMSMTNPFPPFLANHQIGFIFLEQASLERFLLSQPFAEKPSGLDIHLSPYLQVLVSIARKMQITPGNQPKKEAIMEEIKLAWTGQEPLGKTLVEYMATILREPESQLGRGNKKKSEIG
;
A
#
# COMPACT_ATOMS: atom_id res chain seq x y z
N MET A 1 -9.19 -4.05 -3.00
CA MET A 1 -8.14 -4.80 -2.29
C MET A 1 -8.73 -5.45 -1.05
N PHE A 2 -8.42 -6.72 -0.76
CA PHE A 2 -8.92 -7.41 0.45
C PHE A 2 -8.39 -6.76 1.73
N LEU A 3 -9.20 -6.68 2.80
CA LEU A 3 -8.85 -5.95 4.02
C LEU A 3 -7.53 -6.41 4.65
N ALA A 4 -7.30 -7.71 4.82
CA ALA A 4 -6.04 -8.23 5.39
C ALA A 4 -4.80 -7.78 4.60
N ARG A 5 -4.89 -7.77 3.26
CA ARG A 5 -3.80 -7.30 2.41
C ARG A 5 -3.59 -5.79 2.53
N ALA A 6 -4.67 -5.02 2.62
CA ALA A 6 -4.58 -3.58 2.82
C ALA A 6 -3.98 -3.23 4.18
N PHE A 7 -4.35 -3.97 5.23
CA PHE A 7 -3.78 -3.86 6.57
C PHE A 7 -2.26 -3.99 6.55
N HIS A 8 -1.73 -5.04 5.90
CA HIS A 8 -0.28 -5.19 5.77
C HIS A 8 0.38 -4.08 4.97
N ARG A 9 -0.21 -3.65 3.83
CA ARG A 9 0.38 -2.56 3.04
C ARG A 9 0.43 -1.24 3.81
N ILE A 10 -0.61 -0.95 4.60
CA ILE A 10 -0.63 0.25 5.45
C ILE A 10 0.42 0.13 6.55
N GLY A 11 0.55 -1.05 7.18
CA GLY A 11 1.59 -1.31 8.17
C GLY A 11 3.00 -1.09 7.61
N GLN A 12 3.30 -1.67 6.46
CA GLN A 12 4.58 -1.48 5.76
C GLN A 12 4.83 0.00 5.43
N ALA A 13 3.83 0.70 4.86
CA ALA A 13 3.99 2.11 4.51
C ALA A 13 4.15 3.01 5.75
N ARG A 14 3.66 2.60 6.92
CA ARG A 14 3.70 3.37 8.16
C ARG A 14 4.91 3.08 9.04
N TYR A 15 5.43 1.87 9.01
CA TYR A 15 6.50 1.41 9.91
C TYR A 15 7.77 0.94 9.17
N GLY A 16 7.73 0.81 7.84
CA GLY A 16 8.89 0.39 7.05
C GLY A 16 9.42 -0.98 7.50
N GLU A 17 10.70 -1.03 7.83
CA GLU A 17 11.40 -2.24 8.29
C GLU A 17 10.91 -2.73 9.66
N ASP A 18 10.30 -1.85 10.47
CA ASP A 18 9.74 -2.25 11.77
C ASP A 18 8.44 -3.05 11.61
N TRP A 19 7.83 -3.08 10.41
CA TRP A 19 6.70 -3.95 10.11
C TRP A 19 7.18 -5.35 9.76
N THR A 20 7.02 -6.29 10.67
CA THR A 20 7.60 -7.63 10.54
C THR A 20 6.78 -8.55 9.63
N GLY A 21 5.53 -8.19 9.35
CA GLY A 21 4.57 -9.06 8.65
C GLY A 21 3.88 -10.08 9.56
N TYR A 22 4.36 -10.23 10.80
CA TYR A 22 3.79 -11.10 11.82
C TYR A 22 2.88 -10.34 12.80
N GLU A 23 2.61 -9.06 12.53
CA GLU A 23 1.68 -8.26 13.32
C GLU A 23 0.30 -8.95 13.40
N PRO A 24 -0.25 -9.15 14.61
CA PRO A 24 -1.50 -9.84 14.76
C PRO A 24 -2.63 -8.97 14.21
N HIS A 25 -3.58 -9.58 13.48
CA HIS A 25 -4.75 -8.86 12.97
C HIS A 25 -5.68 -8.33 14.08
N THR A 26 -5.45 -8.71 15.34
CA THR A 26 -6.05 -8.11 16.53
C THR A 26 -5.08 -8.09 17.70
N PRO A 27 -5.11 -7.06 18.56
CA PRO A 27 -4.55 -7.18 19.90
C PRO A 27 -5.27 -8.32 20.61
N THR A 28 -4.52 -9.30 21.10
CA THR A 28 -5.04 -10.61 21.50
C THR A 28 -6.17 -10.49 22.52
N TYR A 29 -7.42 -10.67 22.09
CA TYR A 29 -8.46 -11.17 22.99
C TYR A 29 -8.13 -12.64 23.22
N ARG A 30 -7.46 -12.94 24.35
CA ARG A 30 -7.24 -14.30 24.83
C ARG A 30 -8.58 -14.94 25.22
N ALA A 31 -9.40 -15.27 24.22
CA ALA A 31 -10.47 -16.23 24.36
C ALA A 31 -10.22 -17.34 23.34
N SER A 32 -10.36 -18.56 23.85
CA SER A 32 -9.93 -19.81 23.26
C SER A 32 -10.57 -20.14 21.92
N THR A 33 -9.83 -20.97 21.18
CA THR A 33 -10.26 -22.01 20.22
C THR A 33 -10.71 -21.58 18.81
N PHE A 34 -9.92 -22.07 17.85
CA PHE A 34 -10.15 -22.12 16.40
C PHE A 34 -10.13 -20.78 15.65
N SER A 35 -8.91 -20.29 15.45
CA SER A 35 -8.64 -19.30 14.41
C SER A 35 -8.51 -19.98 13.05
N ILE A 36 -8.92 -19.26 12.02
CA ILE A 36 -8.94 -19.54 10.57
C ILE A 36 -7.57 -20.03 10.00
N PHE A 37 -6.52 -20.09 10.83
CA PHE A 37 -5.20 -20.65 10.53
C PHE A 37 -5.22 -22.11 10.02
N ASP A 38 -6.21 -22.91 10.35
CA ASP A 38 -6.32 -24.27 9.77
C ASP A 38 -6.64 -24.27 8.26
N LEU A 39 -7.13 -23.16 7.70
CA LEU A 39 -7.41 -23.05 6.25
C LEU A 39 -6.19 -22.61 5.43
N VAL A 40 -5.20 -21.98 6.06
CA VAL A 40 -3.91 -21.59 5.44
C VAL A 40 -2.89 -22.73 5.50
N LYS A 41 -3.15 -23.77 6.30
CA LYS A 41 -2.41 -25.04 6.36
C LYS A 41 -2.36 -25.83 5.04
N LYS A 42 -2.97 -25.30 3.96
CA LYS A 42 -2.91 -25.83 2.59
C LYS A 42 -1.66 -25.40 1.80
N SER A 43 -0.74 -24.62 2.39
CA SER A 43 0.61 -24.36 1.87
C SER A 43 1.65 -25.23 2.61
N HIS A 44 1.46 -26.55 2.57
CA HIS A 44 2.14 -27.55 3.40
C HIS A 44 3.50 -28.04 2.84
N ASP A 45 4.22 -27.25 2.03
CA ASP A 45 5.52 -27.68 1.48
C ASP A 45 6.73 -26.84 1.96
N GLU A 46 6.52 -25.71 2.65
CA GLU A 46 7.62 -24.81 3.07
C GLU A 46 7.99 -24.92 4.57
N LEU A 47 7.21 -25.63 5.38
CA LEU A 47 7.40 -25.75 6.84
C LEU A 47 8.52 -26.74 7.27
N THR A 48 9.12 -27.48 6.34
CA THR A 48 10.07 -28.55 6.68
C THR A 48 11.47 -28.09 7.07
N SER A 49 11.87 -26.84 6.75
CA SER A 49 13.22 -26.34 7.04
C SER A 49 13.32 -25.65 8.40
N GLU A 50 12.37 -24.79 8.75
CA GLU A 50 12.31 -24.13 10.06
C GLU A 50 11.99 -25.12 11.20
N GLU A 51 11.12 -26.10 10.96
CA GLU A 51 10.88 -27.16 11.96
C GLU A 51 12.12 -28.03 12.18
N GLN A 52 12.92 -28.29 11.13
CA GLN A 52 14.19 -29.02 11.28
C GLN A 52 15.27 -28.20 11.98
N GLU A 53 15.36 -26.89 11.72
CA GLU A 53 16.23 -25.99 12.48
C GLU A 53 15.78 -25.83 13.94
N TRP A 54 14.47 -25.81 14.19
CA TRP A 54 13.90 -25.78 15.54
C TRP A 54 14.18 -27.09 16.30
N LEU A 55 14.03 -28.24 15.65
CA LEU A 55 14.39 -29.56 16.20
C LEU A 55 15.91 -29.71 16.40
N ALA A 56 16.75 -29.12 15.53
CA ALA A 56 18.20 -29.12 15.69
C ALA A 56 18.66 -28.18 16.82
N GLY A 57 18.00 -27.02 16.97
CA GLY A 57 18.22 -26.07 18.06
C GLY A 57 17.89 -26.69 19.42
N THR A 58 16.75 -27.39 19.53
CA THR A 58 16.34 -28.06 20.77
C THR A 58 17.31 -29.16 21.22
N ALA A 59 18.04 -29.83 20.31
CA ALA A 59 19.07 -30.80 20.66
C ALA A 59 20.37 -30.16 21.19
N ARG A 60 20.78 -29.00 20.64
CA ARG A 60 21.90 -28.19 21.18
C ARG A 60 21.55 -27.59 22.54
N ASP A 61 20.34 -27.07 22.65
CA ASP A 61 19.79 -26.47 23.86
C ASP A 61 19.71 -27.50 25.00
N ARG A 62 19.37 -28.76 24.70
CA ARG A 62 19.36 -29.85 25.69
C ARG A 62 20.74 -30.17 26.28
N LYS A 63 21.78 -30.21 25.43
CA LYS A 63 23.17 -30.42 25.89
C LYS A 63 23.70 -29.23 26.70
N ALA A 64 23.31 -28.00 26.35
CA ALA A 64 23.66 -26.81 27.11
C ALA A 64 22.94 -26.78 28.48
N ALA A 65 21.67 -27.19 28.53
CA ALA A 65 20.89 -27.32 29.75
C ALA A 65 21.45 -28.36 30.74
N GLU A 66 22.04 -29.44 30.24
CA GLU A 66 22.69 -30.47 31.07
C GLU A 66 24.05 -30.00 31.62
N ALA A 67 24.75 -29.09 30.94
CA ALA A 67 26.07 -28.60 31.34
C ALA A 67 26.02 -27.41 32.31
N ASP A 68 25.04 -26.52 32.15
CA ASP A 68 24.79 -25.37 33.03
C ASP A 68 23.29 -25.07 33.12
N PRO A 69 22.56 -25.73 34.04
CA PRO A 69 21.12 -25.57 34.17
C PRO A 69 20.69 -24.14 34.51
N GLU A 70 21.46 -23.43 35.33
CA GLU A 70 21.15 -22.06 35.74
C GLU A 70 21.41 -21.05 34.60
N GLY A 71 22.55 -21.16 33.92
CA GLY A 71 22.85 -20.35 32.74
C GLY A 71 21.86 -20.59 31.60
N PHE A 72 21.46 -21.84 31.36
CA PHE A 72 20.46 -22.16 30.34
C PHE A 72 19.06 -21.63 30.69
N ALA A 73 18.63 -21.75 31.96
CA ALA A 73 17.37 -21.16 32.42
C ALA A 73 17.35 -19.63 32.27
N ALA A 74 18.46 -18.95 32.56
CA ALA A 74 18.59 -17.51 32.36
C ALA A 74 18.51 -17.12 30.88
N VAL A 75 19.14 -17.88 29.98
CA VAL A 75 19.06 -17.67 28.52
C VAL A 75 17.63 -17.87 28.01
N LEU A 76 16.93 -18.93 28.44
CA LEU A 76 15.54 -19.15 28.06
C LEU A 76 14.61 -18.04 28.57
N GLN A 77 14.80 -17.60 29.81
CA GLN A 77 14.04 -16.48 30.37
C GLN A 77 14.31 -15.17 29.60
N ALA A 78 15.57 -14.89 29.25
CA ALA A 78 15.93 -13.73 28.45
C ALA A 78 15.29 -13.78 27.06
N ARG A 79 15.32 -14.95 26.39
CA ARG A 79 14.67 -15.17 25.09
C ARG A 79 13.16 -15.01 25.17
N HIS A 80 12.54 -15.55 26.21
CA HIS A 80 11.10 -15.40 26.43
C HIS A 80 10.71 -13.94 26.67
N LYS A 81 11.46 -13.22 27.51
CA LYS A 81 11.24 -11.78 27.74
C LYS A 81 11.42 -10.96 26.47
N ALA A 82 12.47 -11.22 25.70
CA ALA A 82 12.71 -10.54 24.42
C ALA A 82 11.55 -10.79 23.45
N ARG A 83 11.09 -12.04 23.33
CA ARG A 83 9.93 -12.41 22.51
C ARG A 83 8.66 -11.72 22.96
N GLN A 84 8.37 -11.69 24.26
CA GLN A 84 7.20 -10.99 24.81
C GLN A 84 7.24 -9.49 24.52
N GLN A 85 8.42 -8.88 24.59
CA GLN A 85 8.60 -7.47 24.28
C GLN A 85 8.36 -7.19 22.79
N GLU A 86 8.89 -8.04 21.91
CA GLU A 86 8.67 -7.93 20.47
C GLU A 86 7.20 -8.15 20.09
N GLU A 87 6.55 -9.17 20.66
CA GLU A 87 5.11 -9.42 20.51
C GLU A 87 4.29 -8.20 20.97
N SER A 88 4.66 -7.57 22.10
CA SER A 88 4.00 -6.36 22.57
C SER A 88 4.15 -5.18 21.61
N LEU A 89 5.32 -5.02 20.97
CA LEU A 89 5.53 -3.94 19.99
C LEU A 89 4.74 -4.21 18.70
N ALA A 90 4.71 -5.45 18.24
CA ALA A 90 3.91 -5.87 17.08
C ALA A 90 2.41 -5.64 17.33
N GLU A 91 1.89 -5.99 18.51
CA GLU A 91 0.49 -5.71 18.90
C GLU A 91 0.18 -4.21 18.90
N GLN A 92 1.09 -3.37 19.38
CA GLN A 92 0.92 -1.92 19.37
C GLN A 92 0.88 -1.36 17.94
N ARG A 93 1.78 -1.79 17.06
CA ARG A 93 1.78 -1.40 15.64
C ARG A 93 0.49 -1.85 14.95
N ALA A 94 0.08 -3.09 15.17
CA ALA A 94 -1.16 -3.62 14.62
C ALA A 94 -2.38 -2.79 15.04
N ALA A 95 -2.52 -2.53 16.34
CA ALA A 95 -3.62 -1.74 16.88
C ALA A 95 -3.65 -0.32 16.29
N ALA A 96 -2.49 0.32 16.13
CA ALA A 96 -2.39 1.63 15.52
C ALA A 96 -2.84 1.63 14.04
N VAL A 97 -2.45 0.61 13.25
CA VAL A 97 -2.92 0.48 11.85
C VAL A 97 -4.44 0.27 11.80
N GLN A 98 -5.01 -0.53 12.70
CA GLN A 98 -6.46 -0.73 12.76
C GLN A 98 -7.18 0.57 13.03
N ILE A 99 -6.77 1.30 14.07
CA ILE A 99 -7.35 2.60 14.44
C ILE A 99 -7.30 3.56 13.25
N GLU A 100 -6.19 3.60 12.53
CA GLU A 100 -6.05 4.44 11.34
C GLU A 100 -7.02 4.02 10.23
N ILE A 101 -7.12 2.74 9.90
CA ILE A 101 -8.06 2.24 8.88
C ILE A 101 -9.50 2.61 9.26
N ILE A 102 -9.87 2.39 10.52
CA ILE A 102 -11.20 2.73 11.06
C ILE A 102 -11.46 4.22 10.89
N THR A 103 -10.56 5.06 11.38
CA THR A 103 -10.67 6.52 11.34
C THR A 103 -10.84 7.03 9.90
N ARG A 104 -10.04 6.50 8.97
CA ARG A 104 -10.10 6.91 7.56
C ARG A 104 -11.34 6.38 6.84
N CYS A 105 -11.82 5.19 7.17
CA CYS A 105 -13.06 4.67 6.60
C CYS A 105 -14.29 5.42 7.13
N GLU A 106 -14.29 5.80 8.41
CA GLU A 106 -15.33 6.62 9.02
C GLU A 106 -15.36 8.03 8.42
N ALA A 107 -14.18 8.63 8.18
CA ALA A 107 -14.06 9.92 7.52
C ALA A 107 -14.38 9.90 6.02
N GLY A 108 -14.44 8.71 5.39
CA GLY A 108 -14.62 8.55 3.95
C GLY A 108 -13.36 8.74 3.11
N ASP A 109 -12.19 8.90 3.74
CA ASP A 109 -10.88 8.98 3.08
C ASP A 109 -10.49 7.62 2.46
N LEU A 110 -10.80 6.53 3.18
CA LEU A 110 -10.67 5.15 2.69
C LEU A 110 -12.06 4.61 2.35
N ILE A 111 -12.28 4.32 1.07
CA ILE A 111 -13.56 3.78 0.62
C ILE A 111 -13.53 2.27 0.83
N SER A 112 -14.52 1.75 1.56
CA SER A 112 -14.68 0.32 1.81
C SER A 112 -15.84 -0.25 0.98
N ALA A 113 -15.72 -1.53 0.65
CA ALA A 113 -16.71 -2.29 -0.06
C ALA A 113 -16.88 -3.67 0.58
N TRP A 114 -18.05 -4.24 0.40
CA TRP A 114 -18.46 -5.54 0.90
C TRP A 114 -18.77 -6.47 -0.26
N ARG A 115 -18.46 -7.76 -0.07
CA ARG A 115 -18.77 -8.80 -1.07
C ARG A 115 -19.25 -10.09 -0.39
N PRO A 116 -20.46 -10.59 -0.70
CA PRO A 116 -21.03 -11.74 0.01
C PRO A 116 -20.31 -13.07 -0.26
N ALA A 117 -19.79 -13.25 -1.48
CA ALA A 117 -19.16 -14.50 -1.91
C ALA A 117 -18.05 -14.22 -2.93
N THR A 118 -17.14 -15.18 -3.11
CA THR A 118 -16.09 -15.10 -4.14
C THR A 118 -16.73 -14.93 -5.52
N GLY A 119 -16.29 -13.92 -6.27
CA GLY A 119 -16.87 -13.57 -7.58
C GLY A 119 -18.19 -12.78 -7.52
N GLY A 120 -18.74 -12.53 -6.33
CA GLY A 120 -19.93 -11.69 -6.15
C GLY A 120 -19.70 -10.22 -6.48
N LYS A 121 -20.80 -9.47 -6.62
CA LYS A 121 -20.76 -8.02 -6.83
C LYS A 121 -20.19 -7.32 -5.58
N MET A 122 -19.34 -6.31 -5.81
CA MET A 122 -18.88 -5.41 -4.75
C MET A 122 -19.96 -4.36 -4.47
N GLU A 123 -20.31 -4.20 -3.21
CA GLU A 123 -21.25 -3.20 -2.73
C GLU A 123 -20.53 -2.19 -1.84
N PRO A 124 -20.66 -0.88 -2.05
CA PRO A 124 -20.00 0.11 -1.20
C PRO A 124 -20.51 0.01 0.23
N THR A 125 -19.60 0.03 1.21
CA THR A 125 -19.96 0.03 2.63
C THR A 125 -20.15 1.48 3.10
N PRO A 126 -21.25 1.80 3.81
CA PRO A 126 -21.44 3.12 4.40
C PRO A 126 -20.33 3.47 5.42
N ALA A 127 -19.88 4.73 5.42
CA ALA A 127 -18.82 5.20 6.33
C ALA A 127 -19.19 5.01 7.82
N HIS A 128 -20.44 5.26 8.18
CA HIS A 128 -20.94 5.06 9.54
C HIS A 128 -20.94 3.59 9.99
N TYR A 129 -20.63 2.62 9.13
CA TYR A 129 -20.41 1.26 9.60
C TYR A 129 -19.07 1.14 10.33
N TRP A 130 -18.18 2.12 10.27
CA TRP A 130 -16.88 2.08 10.93
C TRP A 130 -16.84 2.71 12.33
N ASN A 131 -17.93 3.33 12.80
CA ASN A 131 -17.98 4.12 14.04
C ASN A 131 -18.33 3.34 15.33
N GLY A 132 -18.11 2.02 15.37
CA GLY A 132 -18.57 1.15 16.47
C GLY A 132 -17.58 0.04 16.84
N ALA A 133 -18.11 -1.09 17.32
CA ALA A 133 -17.31 -2.27 17.66
C ALA A 133 -16.81 -2.98 16.39
N VAL A 134 -15.67 -2.51 15.86
CA VAL A 134 -15.15 -2.91 14.54
C VAL A 134 -13.91 -3.80 14.61
N GLN A 135 -13.35 -4.03 15.80
CA GLN A 135 -12.14 -4.84 15.99
C GLN A 135 -12.28 -6.24 15.38
N GLY A 136 -13.41 -6.92 15.59
CA GLY A 136 -13.67 -8.27 15.03
C GLY A 136 -13.72 -8.33 13.49
N ARG A 137 -13.76 -7.17 12.81
CA ARG A 137 -13.64 -7.12 11.35
C ARG A 137 -12.23 -7.41 10.87
N PHE A 138 -11.21 -7.11 11.67
CA PHE A 138 -9.83 -7.38 11.28
C PHE A 138 -9.48 -8.86 11.47
N ASP A 139 -10.08 -9.54 12.45
CA ASP A 139 -9.96 -10.99 12.66
C ASP A 139 -10.41 -11.81 11.47
N SER A 140 -11.65 -11.57 11.04
CA SER A 140 -12.33 -12.38 10.04
C SER A 140 -12.25 -11.76 8.65
N CYS A 141 -11.90 -10.47 8.55
CA CYS A 141 -12.08 -9.66 7.34
C CYS A 141 -13.51 -9.75 6.79
N THR A 142 -14.49 -9.89 7.69
CA THR A 142 -15.91 -10.01 7.35
C THR A 142 -16.80 -9.06 8.15
N MET A 143 -17.97 -8.75 7.59
CA MET A 143 -19.07 -8.08 8.28
C MET A 143 -20.42 -8.42 7.64
N SER A 144 -21.51 -8.10 8.33
CA SER A 144 -22.87 -8.14 7.78
C SER A 144 -23.30 -6.73 7.34
N MET A 145 -23.92 -6.63 6.16
CA MET A 145 -24.48 -5.37 5.66
C MET A 145 -25.81 -5.01 6.30
N THR A 146 -26.59 -6.00 6.76
CA THR A 146 -27.91 -5.79 7.36
C THR A 146 -27.82 -5.52 8.87
N ASN A 147 -26.78 -6.02 9.51
CA ASN A 147 -26.53 -5.81 10.94
C ASN A 147 -25.01 -5.71 11.16
N PRO A 148 -24.42 -4.51 10.97
CA PRO A 148 -22.96 -4.32 11.02
C PRO A 148 -22.36 -4.41 12.43
N PHE A 149 -23.20 -4.42 13.47
CA PHE A 149 -22.83 -4.52 14.88
C PHE A 149 -23.69 -5.58 15.61
N PRO A 150 -23.65 -6.85 15.18
CA PRO A 150 -24.50 -7.85 15.76
C PRO A 150 -24.03 -8.18 17.19
N PRO A 151 -24.92 -8.28 18.18
CA PRO A 151 -24.53 -8.63 19.55
C PRO A 151 -24.01 -10.07 19.67
N PHE A 152 -24.34 -10.94 18.70
CA PHE A 152 -23.92 -12.34 18.62
C PHE A 152 -23.83 -12.80 17.15
N LEU A 153 -23.17 -13.94 16.87
CA LEU A 153 -23.16 -14.60 15.55
C LEU A 153 -24.56 -15.14 15.18
N ALA A 154 -25.50 -14.24 14.91
CA ALA A 154 -26.80 -14.60 14.34
C ALA A 154 -26.68 -14.85 12.83
N ASN A 155 -27.66 -15.54 12.24
CA ASN A 155 -27.78 -15.93 10.82
C ASN A 155 -27.87 -14.73 9.86
N HIS A 156 -26.89 -13.85 9.90
CA HIS A 156 -26.78 -12.71 9.01
C HIS A 156 -25.96 -13.08 7.79
N GLN A 157 -26.23 -12.41 6.67
CA GLN A 157 -25.41 -12.54 5.48
C GLN A 157 -24.05 -11.89 5.74
N ILE A 158 -23.06 -12.73 6.06
CA ILE A 158 -21.68 -12.32 6.26
C ILE A 158 -21.00 -12.26 4.90
N GLY A 159 -20.20 -11.22 4.68
CA GLY A 159 -19.38 -11.08 3.48
C GLY A 159 -18.05 -10.42 3.79
N PHE A 160 -17.16 -10.50 2.83
CA PHE A 160 -15.78 -10.07 2.94
C PHE A 160 -15.62 -8.57 2.71
N ILE A 161 -14.67 -7.98 3.44
CA ILE A 161 -14.38 -6.55 3.40
C ILE A 161 -13.24 -6.28 2.43
N PHE A 162 -13.42 -5.25 1.61
CA PHE A 162 -12.45 -4.73 0.66
C PHE A 162 -12.29 -3.23 0.84
N LEU A 163 -11.12 -2.71 0.50
CA LEU A 163 -10.89 -1.28 0.31
C LEU A 163 -10.75 -0.98 -1.18
N GLU A 164 -11.26 0.15 -1.62
CA GLU A 164 -11.05 0.65 -2.97
C GLU A 164 -9.55 0.91 -3.20
N GLN A 165 -9.04 0.50 -4.35
CA GLN A 165 -7.62 0.64 -4.65
C GLN A 165 -7.21 2.12 -4.75
N ALA A 166 -8.00 2.98 -5.40
CA ALA A 166 -7.65 4.38 -5.60
C ALA A 166 -7.56 5.16 -4.27
N SER A 167 -8.53 4.98 -3.37
CA SER A 167 -8.48 5.58 -2.03
C SER A 167 -7.30 5.04 -1.21
N LEU A 168 -7.02 3.73 -1.31
CA LEU A 168 -5.91 3.11 -0.60
C LEU A 168 -4.56 3.65 -1.08
N GLU A 169 -4.29 3.71 -2.40
CA GLU A 169 -3.01 4.23 -2.91
C GLU A 169 -2.81 5.69 -2.51
N ARG A 170 -3.85 6.53 -2.58
CA ARG A 170 -3.76 7.92 -2.12
C ARG A 170 -3.35 8.01 -0.65
N PHE A 171 -3.92 7.16 0.19
CA PHE A 171 -3.60 7.10 1.61
C PHE A 171 -2.21 6.52 1.88
N LEU A 172 -1.79 5.49 1.13
CA LEU A 172 -0.44 4.92 1.25
C LEU A 172 0.62 5.98 0.94
N LEU A 173 0.44 6.78 -0.12
CA LEU A 173 1.36 7.85 -0.49
C LEU A 173 1.55 8.94 0.58
N SER A 174 0.61 9.08 1.52
CA SER A 174 0.74 10.03 2.63
C SER A 174 1.48 9.45 3.84
N GLN A 175 1.85 8.16 3.84
CA GLN A 175 2.53 7.52 4.97
C GLN A 175 4.05 7.80 4.94
N PRO A 176 4.71 7.78 6.12
CA PRO A 176 6.13 8.18 6.24
C PRO A 176 7.10 7.29 5.46
N PHE A 177 6.86 5.98 5.42
CA PHE A 177 7.66 4.98 4.70
C PHE A 177 6.94 4.45 3.48
N ALA A 178 6.00 5.23 2.94
CA ALA A 178 5.41 4.91 1.65
C ALA A 178 6.56 4.68 0.67
N GLU A 179 6.55 3.55 -0.02
CA GLU A 179 7.28 3.44 -1.26
C GLU A 179 6.71 4.52 -2.17
N LYS A 180 7.39 5.67 -2.17
CA LYS A 180 7.16 6.69 -3.18
C LYS A 180 7.32 5.90 -4.46
N PRO A 181 6.32 5.86 -5.36
CA PRO A 181 6.51 5.26 -6.65
C PRO A 181 7.74 5.95 -7.21
N SER A 182 8.86 5.23 -7.20
CA SER A 182 10.13 5.62 -7.79
C SER A 182 9.69 5.91 -9.21
N GLY A 183 9.55 7.19 -9.52
CA GLY A 183 8.71 7.64 -10.61
C GLY A 183 9.18 6.96 -11.87
N LEU A 184 8.46 5.91 -12.29
CA LEU A 184 8.82 5.02 -13.37
C LEU A 184 10.23 4.42 -13.17
N ASP A 185 10.31 3.19 -12.65
CA ASP A 185 11.46 2.29 -12.89
C ASP A 185 11.45 1.80 -14.37
N ILE A 186 11.15 2.73 -15.27
CA ILE A 186 11.35 2.64 -16.70
C ILE A 186 12.65 3.39 -16.89
N HIS A 187 13.65 2.75 -17.48
CA HIS A 187 14.82 3.45 -17.99
C HIS A 187 14.36 4.56 -18.95
N LEU A 188 14.12 5.76 -18.43
CA LEU A 188 13.80 6.94 -19.21
C LEU A 188 15.09 7.36 -19.88
N SER A 189 15.05 7.45 -21.22
CA SER A 189 16.18 7.99 -21.96
C SER A 189 16.52 9.40 -21.43
N PRO A 190 17.79 9.84 -21.48
CA PRO A 190 18.20 11.17 -21.02
C PRO A 190 17.34 12.30 -21.63
N TYR A 191 16.90 12.12 -22.88
CA TYR A 191 16.00 13.05 -23.56
C TYR A 191 14.66 13.19 -22.85
N LEU A 192 13.99 12.08 -22.49
CA LEU A 192 12.70 12.12 -21.81
C LEU A 192 12.83 12.70 -20.39
N GLN A 193 13.92 12.41 -19.69
CA GLN A 193 14.18 13.00 -18.37
C GLN A 193 14.24 14.53 -18.45
N VAL A 194 14.94 15.06 -19.46
CA VAL A 194 15.01 16.50 -19.73
C VAL A 194 13.64 17.08 -20.11
N LEU A 195 12.85 16.38 -20.93
CA LEU A 195 11.50 16.85 -21.25
C LEU A 195 10.61 16.93 -20.01
N VAL A 196 10.62 15.90 -19.16
CA VAL A 196 9.81 15.87 -17.93
C VAL A 196 10.26 16.95 -16.95
N SER A 197 11.57 17.19 -16.81
CA SER A 197 12.10 18.22 -15.91
C SER A 197 11.70 19.62 -16.36
N ILE A 198 11.73 19.89 -17.67
CA ILE A 198 11.35 21.18 -18.25
C ILE A 198 9.84 21.41 -18.17
N ALA A 199 9.03 20.38 -18.45
CA ALA A 199 7.58 20.47 -18.29
C ALA A 199 7.19 20.88 -16.87
N ARG A 200 7.86 20.30 -15.86
CA ARG A 200 7.67 20.65 -14.44
C ARG A 200 8.20 22.05 -14.12
N LYS A 201 9.43 22.38 -14.54
CA LYS A 201 10.06 23.68 -14.27
C LYS A 201 9.26 24.84 -14.84
N MET A 202 8.77 24.70 -16.07
CA MET A 202 8.00 25.74 -16.78
C MET A 202 6.49 25.64 -16.54
N GLN A 203 6.03 24.67 -15.74
CA GLN A 203 4.62 24.39 -15.47
C GLN A 203 3.77 24.32 -16.75
N ILE A 204 4.27 23.58 -17.74
CA ILE A 204 3.60 23.47 -19.04
C ILE A 204 2.29 22.71 -18.85
N THR A 205 1.19 23.35 -19.21
CA THR A 205 -0.19 22.81 -19.12
C THR A 205 -0.99 23.29 -20.33
N PRO A 206 -2.17 22.73 -20.64
CA PRO A 206 -3.00 23.25 -21.74
C PRO A 206 -3.31 24.76 -21.62
N GLY A 207 -3.36 25.32 -20.39
CA GLY A 207 -3.55 26.75 -20.14
C GLY A 207 -2.27 27.59 -20.07
N ASN A 208 -1.08 26.97 -20.09
CA ASN A 208 0.22 27.62 -20.03
C ASN A 208 1.17 26.95 -21.04
N GLN A 209 1.24 27.51 -22.24
CA GLN A 209 2.03 27.01 -23.36
C GLN A 209 3.14 28.01 -23.71
N PRO A 210 4.35 27.88 -23.12
CA PRO A 210 5.46 28.76 -23.44
C PRO A 210 5.82 28.74 -24.93
N LYS A 211 6.39 29.86 -25.42
CA LYS A 211 6.87 29.94 -26.81
C LYS A 211 7.92 28.85 -27.07
N LYS A 212 7.91 28.29 -28.29
CA LYS A 212 8.81 27.20 -28.67
C LYS A 212 10.27 27.59 -28.44
N GLU A 213 10.65 28.82 -28.76
CA GLU A 213 12.02 29.33 -28.60
C GLU A 213 12.46 29.33 -27.13
N ALA A 214 11.57 29.66 -26.19
CA ALA A 214 11.87 29.64 -24.77
C ALA A 214 12.08 28.20 -24.25
N ILE A 215 11.27 27.25 -24.73
CA ILE A 215 11.43 25.82 -24.39
C ILE A 215 12.75 25.29 -24.97
N MET A 216 13.12 25.68 -26.19
CA MET A 216 14.37 25.27 -26.82
C MET A 216 15.61 25.74 -26.05
N GLU A 217 15.61 26.96 -25.52
CA GLU A 217 16.71 27.46 -24.69
C GLU A 217 16.81 26.70 -23.36
N GLU A 218 15.66 26.41 -22.72
CA GLU A 218 15.64 25.61 -21.51
C GLU A 218 16.11 24.16 -21.73
N ILE A 219 15.81 23.56 -22.90
CA ILE A 219 16.32 22.24 -23.28
C ILE A 219 17.85 22.24 -23.36
N LYS A 220 18.44 23.26 -23.97
CA LYS A 220 19.90 23.36 -24.07
C LYS A 220 20.56 23.55 -22.70
N LEU A 221 19.95 24.36 -21.83
CA LEU A 221 20.46 24.62 -20.48
C LEU A 221 20.35 23.38 -19.57
N ALA A 222 19.28 22.61 -19.70
CA ALA A 222 19.04 21.42 -18.88
C ALA A 222 19.78 20.17 -19.39
N TRP A 223 20.41 20.22 -20.56
CA TRP A 223 21.10 19.07 -21.14
C TRP A 223 22.47 18.83 -20.47
N THR A 224 22.63 17.64 -19.89
CA THR A 224 23.87 17.21 -19.21
C THR A 224 24.59 16.08 -19.96
N GLY A 225 24.19 15.78 -21.20
CA GLY A 225 24.84 14.75 -22.02
C GLY A 225 26.20 15.19 -22.55
N GLN A 226 27.05 14.21 -22.91
CA GLN A 226 28.43 14.47 -23.34
C GLN A 226 28.53 15.27 -24.65
N GLU A 227 27.55 15.13 -25.55
CA GLU A 227 27.51 15.87 -26.81
C GLU A 227 26.41 16.93 -26.79
N PRO A 228 26.66 18.13 -27.35
CA PRO A 228 25.64 19.15 -27.46
C PRO A 228 24.49 18.69 -28.38
N LEU A 229 23.27 19.02 -28.00
CA LEU A 229 22.09 18.65 -28.79
C LEU A 229 22.08 19.38 -30.14
N GLY A 230 21.93 18.62 -31.23
CA GLY A 230 21.73 19.18 -32.56
C GLY A 230 20.45 20.03 -32.64
N LYS A 231 20.50 21.13 -33.40
CA LYS A 231 19.38 22.10 -33.53
C LYS A 231 18.04 21.42 -33.84
N THR A 232 18.03 20.49 -34.79
CA THR A 232 16.82 19.77 -35.22
C THR A 232 16.23 18.93 -34.10
N LEU A 233 17.05 18.29 -33.26
CA LEU A 233 16.58 17.47 -32.15
C LEU A 233 15.95 18.33 -31.05
N VAL A 234 16.57 19.48 -30.73
CA VAL A 234 16.01 20.46 -29.79
C VAL A 234 14.64 20.97 -30.28
N GLU A 235 14.51 21.22 -31.58
CA GLU A 235 13.24 21.63 -32.18
C GLU A 235 12.15 20.56 -32.05
N TYR A 236 12.48 19.28 -32.23
CA TYR A 236 11.53 18.18 -32.02
C TYR A 236 11.14 18.05 -30.55
N MET A 237 12.11 18.08 -29.66
CA MET A 237 11.90 18.03 -28.21
C MET A 237 10.97 19.16 -27.73
N ALA A 238 11.19 20.39 -28.19
CA ALA A 238 10.33 21.52 -27.87
C ALA A 238 8.91 21.38 -28.46
N THR A 239 8.79 20.72 -29.62
CA THR A 239 7.49 20.44 -30.24
C THR A 239 6.71 19.35 -29.50
N ILE A 240 7.39 18.37 -28.91
CA ILE A 240 6.73 17.33 -28.08
C ILE A 240 6.12 17.94 -26.81
N LEU A 241 6.77 18.94 -26.21
CA LEU A 241 6.29 19.60 -25.00
C LEU A 241 5.11 20.55 -25.21
N ARG A 242 4.90 21.04 -26.44
CA ARG A 242 3.92 22.06 -26.75
C ARG A 242 2.83 21.49 -27.65
N GLU A 243 1.57 21.76 -27.33
CA GLU A 243 0.50 21.46 -28.27
C GLU A 243 0.55 22.43 -29.46
N PRO A 244 0.47 21.95 -30.72
CA PRO A 244 0.47 22.84 -31.87
C PRO A 244 -0.80 23.71 -31.86
N GLU A 245 -0.63 25.02 -31.67
CA GLU A 245 -1.71 26.04 -31.66
C GLU A 245 -2.61 26.06 -32.92
N SER A 246 -2.33 25.27 -33.95
CA SER A 246 -2.99 25.41 -35.27
C SER A 246 -4.23 24.53 -35.52
N GLN A 247 -4.70 23.74 -34.56
CA GLN A 247 -5.93 22.92 -34.75
C GLN A 247 -7.22 23.64 -34.31
N LEU A 248 -7.16 24.56 -33.34
CA LEU A 248 -8.36 25.23 -32.81
C LEU A 248 -8.94 26.34 -33.73
N GLY A 249 -8.16 26.83 -34.69
CA GLY A 249 -8.56 27.95 -35.57
C GLY A 249 -8.97 27.60 -36.99
N ARG A 250 -8.73 26.37 -37.47
CA ARG A 250 -9.01 25.99 -38.87
C ARG A 250 -10.42 25.43 -39.12
N GLY A 251 -11.15 25.04 -38.07
CA GLY A 251 -12.50 24.48 -38.19
C GLY A 251 -13.64 25.51 -38.32
N ASN A 252 -13.46 26.75 -37.84
CA ASN A 252 -14.58 27.70 -37.71
C ASN A 252 -14.70 28.75 -38.83
N LYS A 253 -13.82 28.75 -39.84
CA LYS A 253 -13.87 29.74 -40.92
C LYS A 253 -14.81 29.41 -42.10
N LYS A 254 -15.56 28.30 -42.05
CA LYS A 254 -16.45 27.88 -43.15
C LYS A 254 -17.96 27.93 -42.85
N LYS A 255 -18.39 28.49 -41.71
CA LYS A 255 -19.83 28.54 -41.35
C LYS A 255 -20.43 29.95 -41.18
N SER A 256 -19.70 31.03 -41.46
CA SER A 256 -20.23 32.41 -41.35
C SER A 256 -20.49 33.10 -42.70
N GLU A 257 -20.39 32.39 -43.82
CA GLU A 257 -20.86 32.87 -45.13
C GLU A 257 -21.82 31.81 -45.67
N ILE A 258 -23.09 31.94 -45.29
CA ILE A 258 -24.35 31.42 -45.87
C ILE A 258 -25.34 31.43 -44.70
N GLY A 259 -26.21 32.45 -44.66
CA GLY A 259 -27.24 32.64 -43.64
C GLY A 259 -27.56 34.10 -43.46
#